data_AF-A0A0N8T0S0-F1
#
_entry.id   AF-A0A0N8T0S0-F1
#
_cell.length_a   1.000
_cell.length_b   1.000
_cell.length_c   1.000
_cell.angle_alpha   90.00
_cell.angle_beta   90.00
_cell.angle_gamma   90.00
#
_symmetry.space_group_name_H-M   'P 1'
#
loop_
_entity.id
_entity.type
_entity.pdbx_description
1 polymer ?
#
loop_
_entity_poly.entity_id
_entity_poly.type
_entity_poly.pdbx_seq_one_letter_code
_entity_poly.pdbx_strand_id
1 'polypeptide(L)' 'MLDVIKGLTQLGVTLVVVTHEIGFAREVADHVVFLCDGQLIEQGPPEQVFRQPRHPRTAAFLGKVL' A
#
# COMPACT_ATOMS: atom_id res chain seq x y z
N MET A 1 -9.04 2.04 -15.20
CA MET A 1 -8.01 0.98 -15.07
C MET A 1 -8.07 0.30 -13.71
N LEU A 2 -8.19 1.07 -12.62
CA LEU A 2 -8.31 0.52 -11.25
C LEU A 2 -9.54 -0.39 -11.07
N ASP A 3 -10.66 -0.13 -11.74
CA ASP A 3 -11.90 -0.93 -11.58
C ASP A 3 -11.75 -2.37 -12.07
N VAL A 4 -10.94 -2.62 -13.10
CA VAL A 4 -10.64 -3.98 -13.56
C VAL A 4 -9.84 -4.72 -12.50
N ILE A 5 -8.87 -4.04 -11.88
CA ILE A 5 -8.05 -4.61 -10.81
C ILE A 5 -8.93 -4.92 -9.57
N LYS A 6 -9.86 -4.02 -9.22
CA LYS A 6 -10.88 -4.29 -8.17
C LYS A 6 -11.76 -5.50 -8.50
N GLY A 7 -12.14 -5.69 -9.76
CA GLY A 7 -12.88 -6.87 -10.18
C GLY A 7 -12.07 -8.17 -9.98
N LEU A 8 -10.76 -8.14 -10.22
CA LEU A 8 -9.89 -9.29 -10.02
C LEU A 8 -9.77 -9.68 -8.53
N THR A 9 -9.69 -8.71 -7.61
CA THR A 9 -9.60 -9.04 -6.17
C THR A 9 -10.83 -9.79 -5.67
N GLN A 10 -12.01 -9.57 -6.27
CA GLN A 10 -13.25 -10.30 -5.95
C GLN A 10 -13.26 -11.76 -6.43
N LEU A 11 -12.36 -12.14 -7.34
CA LEU A 11 -12.28 -13.49 -7.90
C LEU A 11 -11.41 -14.45 -7.05
N GLY A 12 -10.90 -13.98 -5.91
CA GLY A 12 -10.10 -14.80 -4.99
C GLY A 12 -8.70 -15.15 -5.51
N VAL A 13 -8.17 -14.35 -6.45
CA VAL A 13 -6.80 -14.51 -6.95
C VAL A 13 -5.81 -13.71 -6.11
N THR A 14 -4.58 -14.21 -5.97
CA THR A 14 -3.49 -13.47 -5.32
C THR A 14 -2.95 -12.40 -6.26
N LEU A 15 -2.92 -11.16 -5.80
CA LEU A 15 -2.48 -10.01 -6.59
C LEU A 15 -1.33 -9.28 -5.90
N VAL A 16 -0.29 -8.95 -6.67
CA VAL A 16 0.78 -8.04 -6.24
C VAL A 16 0.71 -6.78 -7.10
N VAL A 17 0.42 -5.64 -6.48
CA VAL A 17 0.27 -4.36 -7.17
C VAL A 17 1.35 -3.39 -6.70
N VAL A 18 2.03 -2.76 -7.65
CA VAL A 18 2.90 -1.59 -7.41
C VAL A 18 2.14 -0.36 -7.87
N THR A 19 1.87 0.58 -6.95
CA THR A 19 1.07 1.77 -7.25
C THR A 19 1.54 2.99 -6.44
N HIS A 20 1.33 4.18 -6.99
CA HIS A 20 1.44 5.47 -6.28
C HIS A 20 0.08 5.95 -5.76
N GLU A 21 -1.02 5.31 -6.17
CA GLU A 21 -2.37 5.66 -5.76
C GLU A 21 -2.68 5.11 -4.35
N ILE A 22 -2.36 5.88 -3.32
CA ILE A 22 -2.53 5.47 -1.92
C ILE A 22 -4.00 5.18 -1.59
N GLY A 23 -4.94 5.97 -2.12
CA GLY A 23 -6.37 5.76 -1.92
C GLY A 23 -6.83 4.38 -2.40
N PHE A 24 -6.32 3.94 -3.55
CA PHE A 24 -6.59 2.60 -4.06
C PHE A 24 -5.97 1.52 -3.16
N ALA A 25 -4.69 1.65 -2.81
CA ALA A 25 -4.02 0.69 -1.94
C ALA A 25 -4.72 0.55 -0.57
N ARG A 26 -5.25 1.65 -0.02
CA ARG A 26 -6.05 1.65 1.21
C ARG A 26 -7.38 0.92 1.10
N GLU A 27 -7.97 0.91 -0.08
CA GLU A 27 -9.30 0.34 -0.30
C GLU A 27 -9.24 -1.16 -0.59
N VAL A 28 -8.19 -1.62 -1.29
CA VAL A 28 -8.17 -2.99 -1.85
C VAL A 28 -7.09 -3.90 -1.30
N ALA A 29 -6.02 -3.36 -0.69
CA ALA A 29 -4.90 -4.19 -0.27
C ALA A 29 -5.19 -4.84 1.07
N ASP A 30 -4.95 -6.14 1.20
CA ASP A 30 -4.93 -6.82 2.50
C ASP A 30 -3.64 -6.53 3.28
N HIS A 31 -2.56 -6.28 2.53
CA HIS A 31 -1.22 -6.05 3.08
C HIS A 31 -0.44 -5.06 2.21
N VAL A 32 0.29 -4.16 2.85
CA VAL A 32 1.08 -3.10 2.21
C VAL A 32 2.54 -3.30 2.53
N VAL A 33 3.40 -3.07 1.53
CA VAL A 33 4.85 -3.10 1.67
C VAL A 33 5.40 -1.76 1.17
N PHE A 34 6.14 -1.07 2.02
CA PHE A 34 6.85 0.15 1.68
C PHE A 34 8.33 -0.16 1.40
N LEU A 35 8.75 0.13 0.17
CA LEU A 35 10.10 -0.07 -0.33
C LEU A 35 10.77 1.30 -0.54
N CYS A 36 12.01 1.45 -0.07
CA CYS A 36 12.82 2.64 -0.29
C CYS A 36 14.30 2.25 -0.38
N ASP A 37 15.05 2.85 -1.29
CA ASP A 37 16.48 2.56 -1.51
C ASP A 37 16.79 1.06 -1.70
N GLY A 38 15.88 0.33 -2.37
CA GLY A 38 16.01 -1.11 -2.59
C GLY A 38 15.80 -1.98 -1.35
N GLN A 39 15.31 -1.40 -0.25
CA GLN A 39 15.07 -2.09 1.02
C GLN A 39 13.59 -2.09 1.38
N LEU A 40 13.14 -3.18 2.02
CA LEU A 40 11.85 -3.24 2.69
C LEU A 40 11.95 -2.48 4.00
N ILE A 41 11.32 -1.30 4.04
CA ILE A 41 11.39 -0.39 5.19
C ILE A 41 10.29 -0.69 6.19
N GLU A 42 9.07 -0.95 5.70
CA GLU A 42 7.93 -1.24 6.56
C GLU A 42 6.90 -2.07 5.80
N GLN A 43 6.17 -2.92 6.52
CA GLN A 43 5.07 -3.68 5.96
C GLN A 43 4.00 -3.98 7.01
N GLY A 44 2.77 -4.20 6.57
CA GLY A 44 1.66 -4.57 7.45
C GLY A 44 0.29 -4.26 6.84
N PRO A 45 -0.78 -4.36 7.66
CA PRO A 45 -2.12 -3.95 7.24
C PRO A 45 -2.15 -2.48 6.79
N PRO A 46 -2.97 -2.11 5.79
CA PRO A 46 -3.06 -0.74 5.29
C PRO A 46 -3.31 0.28 6.40
N GLU A 47 -4.22 -0.01 7.35
CA GLU A 47 -4.51 0.88 8.47
C GLU A 47 -3.26 1.19 9.30
N GLN A 48 -2.44 0.17 9.57
CA GLN A 48 -1.21 0.35 10.33
C GLN A 48 -0.21 1.18 9.55
N VAL A 49 0.08 0.82 8.30
CA VAL A 49 1.13 1.48 7.50
C VAL A 49 0.74 2.92 7.14
N PHE A 50 -0.53 3.17 6.79
CA PHE A 50 -0.97 4.48 6.31
C PHE A 50 -1.43 5.44 7.42
N ARG A 51 -2.02 4.96 8.52
CA ARG A 51 -2.49 5.83 9.62
C ARG A 51 -1.53 5.89 10.80
N GLN A 52 -0.80 4.81 11.07
CA GLN A 52 0.11 4.72 12.22
C GLN A 52 1.46 4.12 11.79
N PRO A 53 2.16 4.75 10.83
CA PRO A 53 3.46 4.28 10.36
C PRO A 53 4.43 4.21 11.53
N ARG A 54 5.09 3.06 11.70
CA ARG A 54 6.07 2.84 12.76
C ARG A 54 7.45 3.34 12.35
N HIS A 55 7.76 3.32 11.05
CA HIS A 55 9.06 3.72 10.56
C HIS A 55 9.10 5.21 10.17
N PRO A 56 10.07 6.01 10.65
CA PRO A 56 10.15 7.44 10.37
C PRO A 56 10.21 7.77 8.87
N ARG A 57 10.88 6.93 8.07
CA ARG A 57 10.89 7.10 6.60
C ARG A 57 9.52 6.92 5.96
N THR A 58 8.72 5.96 6.42
CA THR A 58 7.35 5.74 5.93
C THR A 58 6.50 6.96 6.26
N ALA A 59 6.57 7.45 7.50
CA ALA A 59 5.86 8.65 7.92
C ALA A 59 6.25 9.90 7.09
N ALA A 60 7.56 10.09 6.86
CA ALA A 60 8.06 11.20 6.05
C ALA A 60 7.63 11.11 4.57
N PHE A 61 7.55 9.89 4.02
CA PHE A 61 7.03 9.67 2.67
C PHE A 61 5.54 9.99 2.60
N LEU A 62 4.74 9.43 3.51
CA LEU A 62 3.29 9.65 3.53
C LEU A 62 2.95 11.13 3.73
N GLY A 63 3.67 11.86 4.58
CA GLY A 63 3.46 13.31 4.77
C GLY A 63 3.81 14.18 3.55
N LYS A 64 4.44 13.63 2.50
CA LYS A 64 4.68 14.34 1.23
C LYS A 64 3.68 13.98 0.13
N VAL A 65 3.00 12.84 0.27
CA VAL A 65 2.13 12.26 -0.78
C VAL A 65 0.65 12.35 -0.40
N LEU A 66 0.34 12.40 0.90
CA LEU A 66 -0.98 12.71 1.45
C LEU A 66 -1.15 14.21 1.68
#